data_AF-A0A5D2SS27-F1
#
_entry.id   AF-A0A5D2SS27-F1
#
_cell.length_a   1.000
_cell.length_b   1.000
_cell.length_c   1.000
_cell.angle_alpha   90.00
_cell.angle_beta   90.00
_cell.angle_gamma   90.00
#
_symmetry.space_group_name_H-M   'P 1'
#
loop_
_entity.id
_entity.type
_entity.pdbx_description
1 polymer ?
#
loop_
_entity_poly.entity_id
_entity_poly.type
_entity_poly.pdbx_seq_one_letter_code
_entity_poly.pdbx_strand_id
1 'polypeptide(L)'
;MEARRLAILYSHLCPFRSASVPSLSSIVSPSSCAPQSKETFPHDCVFCQIIRGDSPAFKLYEDDMCLCILDTRPLSPGHSLIIPKSHFPSLDTTPPSVVAAMCSKVPFISNAIIKVTGAGLED
;
A
#
# COMPACT_ATOMS: atom_id res chain seq x y z
N MET A 1 -17.69 17.83 1.33
CA MET A 1 -16.31 18.10 1.80
C MET A 1 -15.27 17.40 0.92
N GLU A 2 -15.51 16.15 0.54
CA GLU A 2 -14.60 15.30 -0.26
C GLU A 2 -14.35 15.82 -1.69
N ALA A 3 -15.39 16.29 -2.38
CA ALA A 3 -15.25 16.90 -3.71
C ALA A 3 -14.27 18.09 -3.75
N ARG A 4 -14.22 18.91 -2.69
CA ARG A 4 -13.26 20.03 -2.59
C ARG A 4 -11.83 19.52 -2.39
N ARG A 5 -11.64 18.46 -1.60
CA ARG A 5 -10.32 17.85 -1.39
C ARG A 5 -9.79 17.23 -2.68
N LEU A 6 -10.65 16.54 -3.44
CA LEU A 6 -10.31 15.99 -4.75
C LEU A 6 -9.94 17.08 -5.76
N ALA A 7 -10.70 18.20 -5.81
CA ALA A 7 -10.39 19.30 -6.72
C ALA A 7 -9.02 19.93 -6.44
N ILE A 8 -8.65 20.10 -5.16
CA ILE A 8 -7.33 20.59 -4.76
C ILE A 8 -6.24 19.61 -5.21
N LEU A 9 -6.40 18.31 -4.91
CA LEU A 9 -5.46 17.27 -5.31
C LEU A 9 -5.21 17.29 -6.83
N TYR A 10 -6.27 17.34 -7.63
CA TYR A 10 -6.16 17.39 -9.08
C TYR A 10 -5.47 18.66 -9.59
N SER A 11 -5.71 19.81 -8.97
CA SER A 11 -5.06 21.08 -9.38
C SER A 11 -3.54 21.04 -9.24
N HIS A 12 -3.01 20.30 -8.27
CA HIS A 12 -1.56 20.15 -8.06
C HIS A 12 -0.94 19.08 -8.96
N LEU A 13 -1.67 18.00 -9.25
CA LEU A 13 -1.19 16.90 -10.09
C LEU A 13 -1.30 17.19 -11.59
N CYS A 14 -2.19 18.09 -12.00
CA CYS A 14 -2.37 18.51 -13.39
C CYS A 14 -2.26 20.04 -13.52
N PRO A 15 -1.05 20.61 -13.35
CA PRO A 15 -0.86 22.07 -13.29
C PRO A 15 -1.11 22.80 -14.63
N PHE A 16 -1.23 22.07 -15.75
CA PHE A 16 -1.53 22.63 -17.07
C PHE A 16 -2.82 22.07 -17.64
N ARG A 17 -3.95 22.62 -17.22
CA ARG A 17 -5.15 22.66 -18.05
C ARG A 17 -5.45 24.14 -18.34
N SER A 18 -4.65 24.71 -19.24
CA SER A 18 -4.91 26.04 -19.81
C SER A 18 -6.29 26.02 -20.45
N ALA A 19 -7.13 27.00 -20.10
CA ALA A 19 -8.35 27.28 -20.83
C ALA A 19 -7.96 27.79 -22.24
N SER A 20 -8.57 27.25 -23.29
CA SER A 20 -8.17 27.23 -24.73
C SER A 20 -7.09 26.16 -25.03
N VAL A 21 -7.27 25.18 -25.94
CA VAL A 21 -7.67 25.26 -27.36
C VAL A 21 -8.30 23.90 -27.86
N PRO A 22 -8.58 23.65 -29.16
CA PRO A 22 -9.73 22.87 -29.66
C PRO A 22 -9.50 21.33 -29.62
N SER A 23 -10.51 20.57 -30.04
CA SER A 23 -10.51 19.10 -30.23
C SER A 23 -9.18 18.56 -30.80
N LEU A 24 -8.34 18.01 -29.93
CA LEU A 24 -7.08 17.36 -30.30
C LEU A 24 -7.25 15.84 -30.22
N SER A 25 -7.98 15.26 -31.18
CA SER A 25 -8.25 13.83 -31.25
C SER A 25 -7.14 13.00 -31.90
N SER A 26 -5.99 13.57 -32.28
CA SER A 26 -5.14 12.91 -33.30
C SER A 26 -3.62 12.87 -33.10
N ILE A 27 -3.03 13.26 -31.96
CA ILE A 27 -1.55 13.24 -31.82
C ILE A 27 -1.02 12.41 -30.62
N VAL A 28 -1.87 11.97 -29.70
CA VAL A 28 -1.43 11.00 -28.68
C VAL A 28 -1.83 9.59 -29.13
N SER A 29 -0.86 8.85 -29.68
CA SER A 29 -0.99 7.40 -29.76
C SER A 29 -1.26 6.88 -28.35
N PRO A 30 -2.40 6.22 -28.08
CA PRO A 30 -2.62 5.60 -26.80
C PRO A 30 -1.61 4.46 -26.71
N SER A 31 -0.52 4.69 -25.98
CA SER A 31 0.29 3.58 -25.50
C SER A 31 -0.67 2.67 -24.76
N SER A 32 -0.87 1.45 -25.27
CA SER A 32 -1.66 0.41 -24.64
C SER A 32 -0.91 -0.13 -23.43
N CYS A 33 -0.52 0.75 -22.50
CA CYS A 33 -0.41 0.41 -21.10
C CYS A 33 -1.83 0.29 -20.57
N ALA A 34 -2.53 -0.77 -20.99
CA ALA A 34 -3.70 -1.20 -20.26
C ALA A 34 -3.23 -1.46 -18.82
N PRO A 35 -3.88 -0.91 -17.79
CA PRO A 35 -3.69 -1.41 -16.45
C PRO A 35 -4.17 -2.85 -16.49
N GLN A 36 -3.24 -3.78 -16.59
CA GLN A 36 -3.54 -5.18 -16.34
C GLN A 36 -3.79 -5.28 -14.84
N SER A 37 -5.02 -4.96 -14.42
CA SER A 37 -5.55 -5.36 -13.12
C SER A 37 -5.64 -6.88 -13.15
N LYS A 38 -4.50 -7.53 -12.89
CA LYS A 38 -4.45 -8.97 -12.70
C LYS A 38 -5.17 -9.24 -11.39
N GLU A 39 -6.47 -9.46 -11.48
CA GLU A 39 -7.32 -9.91 -10.37
C GLU A 39 -6.68 -11.17 -9.79
N THR A 40 -5.95 -11.00 -8.69
CA THR A 40 -5.24 -12.10 -8.04
C THR A 40 -6.21 -12.73 -7.05
N PHE A 41 -6.63 -13.95 -7.36
CA PHE A 41 -7.57 -14.69 -6.52
C PHE A 41 -6.94 -14.95 -5.14
N PRO A 42 -7.71 -14.93 -4.04
CA PRO A 42 -7.19 -15.11 -2.68
C PRO A 42 -6.42 -16.42 -2.45
N HIS A 43 -6.64 -17.43 -3.29
CA HIS A 43 -5.93 -18.71 -3.22
C HIS A 43 -4.48 -18.61 -3.74
N ASP A 44 -4.24 -17.77 -4.74
CA ASP A 44 -2.92 -17.57 -5.36
C ASP A 44 -2.08 -16.49 -4.66
N CYS A 45 -2.68 -15.79 -3.67
CA CYS A 45 -2.02 -14.74 -2.92
C CYS A 45 -1.07 -15.32 -1.85
N VAL A 46 0.22 -15.04 -1.97
CA VAL A 46 1.25 -15.46 -0.99
C VAL A 46 0.96 -14.92 0.42
N PHE A 47 0.43 -13.71 0.55
CA PHE A 47 0.07 -13.15 1.86
C PHE A 47 -1.11 -13.90 2.50
N CYS A 48 -2.10 -14.32 1.70
CA CYS A 48 -3.19 -15.16 2.21
C CYS A 48 -2.68 -16.54 2.67
N GLN A 49 -1.71 -17.13 1.97
CA GLN A 49 -1.05 -18.37 2.39
C GLN A 49 -0.32 -18.18 3.73
N ILE A 50 0.41 -17.07 3.90
CA ILE A 50 1.07 -16.73 5.17
C ILE A 50 0.05 -16.56 6.31
N ILE A 51 -1.08 -15.88 6.05
CA ILE A 51 -2.15 -15.67 7.05
C ILE A 51 -2.78 -17.00 7.47
N ARG A 52 -3.00 -17.93 6.53
CA ARG A 52 -3.51 -19.28 6.81
C ARG A 52 -2.50 -20.19 7.49
N GLY A 53 -1.21 -19.86 7.43
CA GLY A 53 -0.12 -20.70 7.93
C GLY A 53 0.40 -21.73 6.92
N ASP A 54 -0.01 -21.62 5.64
CA ASP A 54 0.43 -22.50 4.56
C ASP A 54 1.88 -22.20 4.12
N SER A 55 2.33 -20.95 4.32
CA SER A 55 3.69 -20.48 3.99
C SER A 55 4.38 -19.95 5.25
N PRO A 56 5.69 -20.23 5.45
CA PRO A 56 6.43 -19.71 6.60
C PRO A 56 6.60 -18.20 6.52
N ALA A 57 6.58 -17.53 7.67
CA ALA A 57 6.95 -16.14 7.83
C ALA A 57 7.42 -15.86 9.26
N PHE A 58 8.37 -14.93 9.42
CA PHE A 58 8.75 -14.43 10.73
C PHE A 58 7.75 -13.36 11.17
N LYS A 59 6.80 -13.74 12.04
CA LYS A 59 5.77 -12.85 12.56
C LYS A 59 6.33 -11.94 13.65
N LEU A 60 6.16 -10.64 13.48
CA LEU A 60 6.56 -9.61 14.46
C LEU A 60 5.39 -9.17 15.34
N TYR A 61 4.18 -9.15 14.79
CA TYR A 61 2.97 -8.72 15.47
C TYR A 61 1.75 -9.37 14.80
N GLU A 62 0.74 -9.74 15.56
CA GLU A 62 -0.52 -10.26 15.04
C GLU A 62 -1.68 -9.86 15.95
N ASP A 63 -2.76 -9.36 15.36
CA ASP A 63 -4.05 -9.14 16.03
C ASP A 63 -5.21 -9.63 15.15
N ASP A 64 -6.45 -9.31 15.50
CA ASP A 64 -7.63 -9.75 14.75
C ASP A 64 -7.74 -9.12 13.34
N MET A 65 -7.09 -7.97 13.11
CA MET A 65 -7.23 -7.18 11.88
C MET A 65 -6.02 -7.29 10.96
N CYS A 66 -4.80 -7.40 11.51
CA CYS A 66 -3.58 -7.36 10.74
C CYS A 66 -2.49 -8.31 11.26
N LEU A 67 -1.51 -8.55 10.39
CA LEU A 67 -0.31 -9.32 10.65
C LEU A 67 0.90 -8.51 10.17
N CYS A 68 1.95 -8.46 10.98
CA CYS A 68 3.23 -7.88 10.59
C CYS A 68 4.30 -8.97 10.50
N ILE A 69 5.02 -9.01 9.39
CA ILE A 69 6.07 -9.99 9.10
C ILE A 69 7.36 -9.30 8.67
N LEU A 70 8.51 -9.96 8.87
CA LEU A 70 9.74 -9.54 8.21
C LEU A 70 9.70 -9.80 6.72
N ASP A 71 10.23 -8.86 5.94
CA ASP A 71 10.41 -9.05 4.51
C ASP A 71 11.51 -10.12 4.27
N THR A 72 11.33 -10.93 3.22
CA THR A 72 12.31 -11.96 2.82
C THR A 72 13.52 -11.38 2.11
N ARG A 73 13.38 -10.18 1.52
CA ARG A 73 14.44 -9.39 0.88
C ARG A 73 14.46 -7.99 1.49
N PRO A 74 14.88 -7.86 2.76
CA PRO A 74 14.82 -6.60 3.49
C PRO A 74 15.77 -5.56 2.87
N LEU A 75 15.27 -4.34 2.64
CA LEU A 75 16.11 -3.21 2.19
C LEU A 75 17.00 -2.66 3.30
N SER A 76 16.60 -2.84 4.56
CA SER A 76 17.31 -2.38 5.75
C SER A 76 17.02 -3.32 6.93
N PRO A 77 17.87 -3.32 7.98
CA PRO A 77 17.58 -4.06 9.20
C PRO A 77 16.20 -3.70 9.76
N GLY A 78 15.37 -4.71 10.00
CA GLY A 78 14.01 -4.53 10.50
C GLY A 78 12.96 -4.18 9.45
N HIS A 79 13.28 -4.16 8.15
CA HIS A 79 12.29 -3.97 7.10
C HIS A 79 11.17 -5.01 7.24
N SER A 80 9.95 -4.52 7.48
CA SER A 80 8.80 -5.33 7.80
C SER A 80 7.57 -4.90 7.01
N LEU A 81 6.70 -5.85 6.69
CA LEU A 81 5.44 -5.62 6.01
C LEU A 81 4.30 -5.77 7.01
N ILE A 82 3.38 -4.80 7.05
CA ILE A 82 2.10 -4.93 7.74
C ILE A 82 1.01 -5.19 6.70
N ILE A 83 0.26 -6.28 6.88
CA ILE A 83 -0.75 -6.76 5.94
C ILE A 83 -2.10 -6.96 6.66
N PRO A 84 -3.23 -6.64 6.01
CA PRO A 84 -4.55 -6.96 6.56
C PRO A 84 -4.78 -8.47 6.54
N LYS A 85 -5.56 -8.99 7.51
CA LYS A 85 -5.97 -10.40 7.49
C LYS A 85 -6.97 -10.72 6.37
N SER A 86 -7.74 -9.73 5.94
CA SER A 86 -8.62 -9.83 4.76
C SER A 86 -7.88 -9.47 3.49
N HIS A 87 -8.17 -10.18 2.39
CA HIS A 87 -7.52 -9.94 1.10
C HIS A 87 -8.05 -8.67 0.42
N PHE A 88 -7.13 -7.77 0.10
CA PHE A 88 -7.37 -6.61 -0.78
C PHE A 88 -6.20 -6.52 -1.78
N PRO A 89 -6.46 -6.35 -3.09
CA PRO A 89 -5.40 -6.32 -4.09
C PRO A 89 -4.54 -5.06 -3.99
N SER A 90 -5.08 -3.97 -3.43
CA SER A 90 -4.41 -2.67 -3.38
C SER A 90 -5.00 -1.77 -2.29
N LEU A 91 -4.29 -0.68 -1.94
CA LEU A 91 -4.76 0.26 -0.92
C LEU A 91 -6.01 1.04 -1.33
N ASP A 92 -6.18 1.35 -2.62
CA ASP A 92 -7.35 2.07 -3.15
C ASP A 92 -8.64 1.26 -3.09
N THR A 93 -8.53 -0.07 -3.06
CA THR A 93 -9.67 -0.99 -2.88
C THR A 93 -9.86 -1.44 -1.43
N THR A 94 -8.98 -1.01 -0.51
CA THR A 94 -9.04 -1.37 0.91
C THR A 94 -9.97 -0.40 1.67
N PRO A 95 -10.94 -0.89 2.47
CA PRO A 95 -11.80 -0.02 3.26
C PRO A 95 -11.01 0.89 4.22
N PRO A 96 -11.38 2.17 4.36
CA PRO A 96 -10.66 3.11 5.23
C PRO A 96 -10.52 2.65 6.69
N SER A 97 -11.52 1.92 7.20
CA SER A 97 -11.48 1.34 8.56
C SER A 97 -10.38 0.31 8.73
N VAL A 98 -10.12 -0.52 7.71
CA VAL A 98 -9.06 -1.53 7.71
C VAL A 98 -7.69 -0.84 7.65
N VAL A 99 -7.53 0.14 6.76
CA VAL A 99 -6.31 0.93 6.66
C VAL A 99 -6.03 1.65 7.99
N ALA A 100 -7.04 2.27 8.59
CA ALA A 100 -6.90 2.92 9.89
C ALA A 100 -6.49 1.95 11.00
N ALA A 101 -7.10 0.76 11.04
CA ALA A 101 -6.74 -0.27 12.02
C ALA A 101 -5.26 -0.68 11.89
N MET A 102 -4.78 -0.97 10.68
CA MET A 102 -3.37 -1.29 10.42
C MET A 102 -2.45 -0.14 10.81
N CYS A 103 -2.72 1.06 10.30
CA CYS A 103 -1.91 2.26 10.54
C CYS A 103 -1.85 2.62 12.03
N SER A 104 -2.90 2.33 12.80
CA SER A 104 -2.90 2.55 14.25
C SER A 104 -1.83 1.74 14.99
N LYS A 105 -1.35 0.63 14.42
CA LYS A 105 -0.33 -0.24 15.01
C LYS A 105 1.09 0.15 14.61
N VAL A 106 1.24 0.89 13.51
CA VAL A 106 2.54 1.27 12.96
C VAL A 106 3.45 1.95 14.01
N PRO A 107 2.99 2.93 14.82
CA PRO A 107 3.86 3.55 15.83
C PRO A 107 4.37 2.58 16.89
N PHE A 108 3.55 1.61 17.30
CA PHE A 108 3.97 0.61 18.29
C PHE A 108 5.04 -0.32 17.70
N ILE A 109 4.77 -0.86 16.51
CA ILE A 109 5.65 -1.80 15.83
C ILE A 109 6.97 -1.13 15.43
N SER A 110 6.91 0.08 14.85
CA SER A 110 8.11 0.79 14.41
C SER A 110 9.04 1.12 15.58
N ASN A 111 8.50 1.60 16.71
CA ASN A 111 9.30 1.87 17.90
C ASN A 111 9.98 0.61 18.45
N ALA A 112 9.30 -0.54 18.40
CA ALA A 112 9.91 -1.82 18.80
C ALA A 112 11.05 -2.21 17.86
N ILE A 113 10.85 -2.09 16.54
CA ILE A 113 11.88 -2.40 15.54
C ILE A 113 13.09 -1.48 15.69
N ILE A 114 12.89 -0.17 15.81
CA ILE A 114 13.98 0.81 15.96
C ILE A 114 14.83 0.49 17.20
N LYS A 115 14.19 0.20 18.34
CA LYS A 115 14.91 -0.12 19.58
C LYS A 115 15.78 -1.38 19.46
N VAL A 116 15.33 -2.38 18.72
CA VAL A 116 16.05 -3.66 18.60
C VAL A 116 17.12 -3.60 17.52
N THR A 117 16.87 -2.86 16.42
CA THR A 117 17.74 -2.84 15.24
C THR A 117 18.70 -1.66 15.20
N GLY A 118 18.42 -0.59 15.94
CA GLY A 118 19.12 0.70 15.81
C GLY A 118 18.83 1.44 14.50
N ALA A 119 17.97 0.90 13.63
CA ALA A 119 17.61 1.54 12.37
C ALA A 119 16.90 2.88 12.63
N GLY A 120 17.39 3.98 12.04
CA GLY A 120 16.86 5.33 12.25
C GLY A 120 17.51 6.12 13.40
N LEU A 121 18.49 5.54 14.11
CA LEU A 121 19.44 6.26 14.95
C LEU A 121 20.70 6.55 14.12
N GLU A 122 20.54 7.37 13.08
CA GLU A 122 21.68 7.99 12.41
C GLU A 122 21.86 9.36 13.09
N ASP A 123 22.98 9.55 13.77
CA ASP A 123 23.40 10.82 14.39
C ASP A 123 23.61 11.94 13.35
#